data_AF-A0A5K1D3W9-F1
#
_entry.id   AF-A0A5K1D3W9-F1
#
_cell.length_a   1.000
_cell.length_b   1.000
_cell.length_c   1.000
_cell.angle_alpha   90.00
_cell.angle_beta   90.00
_cell.angle_gamma   90.00
#
_symmetry.space_group_name_H-M   'P 1'
#
loop_
_entity.id
_entity.type
_entity.pdbx_description
1 polymer ?
#
loop_
_entity_poly.entity_id
_entity_poly.type
_entity_poly.pdbx_seq_one_letter_code
_entity_poly.pdbx_strand_id
1 'polypeptide(L)' 'EEKVDVSTKVYVGGIPYYSSEDDIRSFFYGCGTITEMDCMTFPESGKFRGIAILTFK' A
#
# COMPACT_ATOMS: atom_id res chain seq x y z
N GLU A 1 -16.66 15.76 19.77
CA GLU A 1 -16.63 14.60 18.87
C GLU A 1 -15.25 14.50 18.24
N GLU A 2 -14.44 13.56 18.71
CA GLU A 2 -13.18 13.22 18.04
C GLU A 2 -13.60 12.41 16.81
N LYS A 3 -13.56 13.04 15.62
CA LYS A 3 -13.60 12.25 14.38
C LYS A 3 -12.35 11.40 14.43
N VAL A 4 -12.51 10.14 14.83
CA VAL A 4 -11.60 9.08 14.43
C VAL A 4 -11.67 9.11 12.91
N ASP A 5 -10.75 9.85 12.29
CA ASP A 5 -10.45 9.70 10.87
C ASP A 5 -10.09 8.23 10.77
N VAL A 6 -11.05 7.43 10.33
CA VAL A 6 -10.92 5.97 10.29
C VAL A 6 -9.74 5.76 9.38
N SER A 7 -8.58 5.50 9.97
CA SER A 7 -7.30 5.50 9.28
C SER A 7 -7.45 4.56 8.09
N THR A 8 -7.68 5.11 6.91
CA THR A 8 -7.91 4.36 5.67
C THR A 8 -6.60 3.73 5.18
N LYS A 9 -5.64 3.53 6.08
CA LYS A 9 -4.40 2.82 5.88
C LYS A 9 -4.64 1.33 6.03
N VAL A 10 -4.45 0.63 4.93
CA VAL A 10 -4.45 -0.82 4.82
C VAL A 10 -3.02 -1.30 4.69
N TYR A 11 -2.64 -2.24 5.53
CA TYR A 11 -1.38 -2.95 5.39
C TYR A 11 -1.56 -4.13 4.42
N VAL A 12 -0.75 -4.19 3.37
CA VAL A 12 -0.77 -5.24 2.37
C VAL A 12 0.56 -5.96 2.38
N GLY A 13 0.56 -7.20 2.83
CA GLY A 13 1.71 -8.11 2.78
C GLY A 13 1.51 -9.22 1.76
N GLY A 14 2.61 -9.81 1.29
CA GLY A 14 2.57 -10.88 0.28
C GLY A 14 2.49 -10.38 -1.15
N ILE A 15 2.84 -9.11 -1.39
CA ILE A 15 2.91 -8.55 -2.73
C ILE A 15 4.13 -9.16 -3.44
N PRO A 16 4.00 -9.59 -4.71
CA PRO A 16 5.12 -10.10 -5.47
C PRO A 16 6.25 -9.07 -5.60
N TYR A 17 7.50 -9.54 -5.56
CA TYR A 17 8.68 -8.68 -5.66
C TYR A 17 8.79 -7.90 -6.99
N TYR A 18 8.11 -8.38 -8.03
CA TYR A 18 8.06 -7.78 -9.36
C TYR A 18 6.85 -6.86 -9.56
N SER A 19 5.93 -6.79 -8.60
CA SER A 19 4.77 -5.92 -8.70
C SER A 19 5.19 -4.47 -8.47
N SER A 20 4.74 -3.60 -9.36
CA SER A 20 4.97 -2.17 -9.25
C SER A 20 3.83 -1.50 -8.51
N GLU A 21 4.03 -0.24 -8.11
CA GLU A 21 2.98 0.58 -7.50
C GLU A 21 1.72 0.65 -8.38
N ASP A 22 1.88 0.65 -9.70
CA ASP A 22 0.76 0.64 -10.65
C ASP A 22 -0.06 -0.66 -10.60
N ASP A 23 0.60 -1.82 -10.53
CA ASP A 23 -0.09 -3.12 -10.37
C ASP A 23 -0.91 -3.15 -9.09
N ILE A 24 -0.32 -2.67 -7.98
CA ILE A 24 -0.98 -2.59 -6.68
C ILE A 24 -2.16 -1.63 -6.77
N ARG A 25 -1.95 -0.45 -7.37
CA ARG A 25 -3.00 0.57 -7.51
C ARG A 25 -4.17 0.08 -8.35
N SER A 26 -3.88 -0.60 -9.45
CA SER A 26 -4.88 -1.20 -10.35
C SER A 26 -5.64 -2.33 -9.64
N PHE A 27 -4.94 -3.18 -8.88
CA PHE A 27 -5.56 -4.27 -8.12
C PHE A 27 -6.56 -3.76 -7.07
N PHE A 28 -6.20 -2.70 -6.35
CA PHE A 28 -7.02 -2.10 -5.29
C PHE A 28 -7.96 -0.99 -5.79
N TYR A 29 -7.93 -0.66 -7.08
CA TYR A 29 -8.78 0.37 -7.69
C TYR A 29 -10.27 0.12 -7.43
N GLY A 30 -10.71 -1.14 -7.42
CA GLY A 30 -12.09 -1.51 -7.13
C GLY A 30 -12.49 -1.40 -5.65
N CYS A 31 -11.52 -1.41 -4.73
CA CYS A 31 -11.77 -1.26 -3.29
C CYS A 31 -11.93 0.20 -2.87
N GLY A 32 -11.30 1.13 -3.60
CA GLY A 32 -11.37 2.56 -3.33
C GLY A 32 -10.27 3.34 -4.03
N THR A 33 -10.35 4.67 -3.98
CA THR A 33 -9.29 5.51 -4.55
C THR A 33 -8.11 5.55 -3.59
N ILE A 34 -6.98 4.98 -3.99
CA ILE A 34 -5.72 5.11 -3.25
C ILE A 34 -5.21 6.55 -3.36
N THR A 35 -5.04 7.19 -2.22
CA THR A 35 -4.45 8.54 -2.07
C THR A 35 -2.96 8.49 -1.79
N GLU A 36 -2.51 7.49 -1.05
CA GLU A 36 -1.11 7.36 -0.63
C GLU A 36 -0.69 5.89 -0.69
N MET A 37 0.55 5.62 -1.09
CA MET A 37 1.12 4.28 -1.14
C MET A 37 2.54 4.36 -0.61
N ASP A 38 2.85 3.55 0.41
CA ASP A 38 4.17 3.45 1.01
C ASP A 38 4.68 2.01 0.87
N CYS A 39 5.61 1.82 -0.06
CA CYS A 39 6.22 0.52 -0.34
C CYS A 39 7.42 0.28 0.59
N MET A 40 7.33 -0.71 1.48
CA MET A 40 8.45 -1.07 2.34
C MET A 40 9.47 -1.92 1.57
N THR A 41 10.68 -1.40 1.48
CA THR A 41 11.85 -2.09 0.91
C THR A 41 12.82 -2.52 2.01
N PHE A 42 13.56 -3.60 1.79
CA PHE A 42 14.65 -3.99 2.68
C PHE A 42 15.75 -2.92 2.68
N PRO A 43 16.21 -2.43 3.83
CA PRO A 43 17.25 -1.41 3.89
C PRO A 43 18.60 -1.93 3.37
N GLU A 44 18.86 -3.23 3.49
CA GLU A 44 20.14 -3.84 3.11
C GLU A 44 20.31 -4.11 1.62
N SER A 45 19.21 -4.33 0.89
CA SER A 45 19.24 -4.67 -0.54
C SER A 45 18.45 -3.70 -1.42
N GLY A 46 17.68 -2.79 -0.83
CA GLY A 46 16.71 -1.95 -1.55
C GLY A 46 15.60 -2.75 -2.25
N LYS A 47 15.58 -4.07 -2.08
CA LYS A 47 14.58 -4.94 -2.69
C LYS A 47 13.25 -4.76 -2.00
N PHE A 48 12.18 -4.74 -2.79
CA PHE A 48 10.84 -4.71 -2.27
C PHE A 48 10.62 -5.87 -1.30
N ARG A 49 10.03 -5.60 -0.13
CA ARG A 49 9.79 -6.64 0.88
C ARG A 49 8.50 -7.42 0.64
N GLY A 50 7.74 -7.04 -0.40
CA GLY A 50 6.39 -7.56 -0.62
C GLY A 50 5.39 -6.98 0.39
N ILE A 51 5.71 -5.81 0.94
CA ILE A 51 4.91 -5.11 1.94
C ILE A 51 4.67 -3.70 1.42
N ALA A 52 3.40 -3.30 1.34
CA ALA A 52 3.00 -1.92 1.07
C ALA A 52 1.90 -1.49 2.04
N ILE A 53 1.90 -0.21 2.39
CA ILE A 53 0.82 0.43 3.15
C ILE A 53 0.06 1.33 2.18
N LEU A 54 -1.24 1.09 2.04
CA LEU A 54 -2.12 1.81 1.13
C LEU A 54 -3.08 2.68 1.93
N THR A 55 -3.12 3.98 1.65
CA THR A 55 -4.12 4.88 2.20
C THR A 55 -5.23 5.08 1.17
N PHE A 56 -6.47 4.81 1.54
CA PHE A 56 -7.66 5.02 0.71
C PHE A 56 -8.34 6.36 1.03
N LYS A 57 -9.16 6.88 0.12
CA LYS A 57 -10.04 8.03 0.34
C LYS A 57 -11.49 7.60 0.53
#